data_AF-A0A835ASJ0-F1
#
_entry.id   AF-A0A835ASJ0-F1
#
_cell.length_a   1.000
_cell.length_b   1.000
_cell.length_c   1.000
_cell.angle_alpha   90.00
_cell.angle_beta   90.00
_cell.angle_gamma   90.00
#
_symmetry.space_group_name_H-M   'P 1'
#
loop_
_entity.id
_entity.type
_entity.pdbx_description
1 polymer ?
#
loop_
_entity_poly.entity_id
_entity_poly.type
_entity_poly.pdbx_seq_one_letter_code
_entity_poly.pdbx_strand_id
1 'polypeptide(L)' 'MSAICSVTALRGLGVNDLTSLEVKTVQVGYNEGVEILRASLQSKTVLTDVFLRKNMGKQDDTAPSNNMKLKATR' A
#
# COMPACT_ATOMS: atom_id res chain seq x y z
N MET A 1 -20.36 -2.78 -14.65
CA MET A 1 -20.30 -1.29 -14.73
C MET A 1 -18.88 -0.91 -15.10
N SER A 2 -18.66 -0.08 -16.13
CA SER A 2 -17.32 0.18 -16.68
C SER A 2 -16.61 1.32 -15.93
N ALA A 3 -15.33 1.13 -15.56
CA ALA A 3 -14.52 2.15 -14.91
C ALA A 3 -14.38 3.45 -15.73
N ILE A 4 -14.45 3.32 -17.06
CA ILE A 4 -14.41 4.44 -18.01
C ILE A 4 -15.65 5.33 -17.83
N CYS A 5 -16.79 4.73 -17.50
CA CYS A 5 -18.05 5.44 -17.27
C CYS A 5 -17.98 6.26 -15.97
N SER A 6 -17.40 5.73 -14.91
CA SER A 6 -17.18 6.46 -13.65
C SER A 6 -16.17 7.61 -13.80
N VAL A 7 -15.12 7.46 -14.61
CA VAL A 7 -14.19 8.57 -14.92
C VAL A 7 -14.90 9.68 -15.71
N THR A 8 -15.79 9.31 -16.62
CA THR A 8 -16.58 10.27 -17.40
C THR A 8 -17.57 11.03 -16.51
N ALA A 9 -18.13 10.39 -15.48
CA ALA A 9 -18.99 11.06 -14.49
C ALA A 9 -18.23 12.12 -13.68
N LEU A 10 -16.96 11.88 -13.33
CA LEU A 10 -16.10 12.86 -12.65
C LEU A 10 -15.87 14.12 -13.49
N ARG A 11 -15.81 13.99 -14.83
CA ARG A 11 -15.78 15.13 -15.75
C ARG A 11 -17.04 15.98 -15.65
N GLY A 12 -18.20 15.36 -15.50
CA GLY A 12 -19.48 16.04 -15.27
C GLY A 12 -19.56 16.79 -13.94
N LEU A 13 -18.73 16.43 -12.96
CA LEU A 13 -18.63 17.08 -11.65
C LEU A 13 -17.58 18.21 -11.61
N GLY A 14 -17.01 18.60 -12.75
CA GLY A 14 -16.08 19.74 -12.85
C GLY A 14 -14.60 19.38 -12.69
N VAL A 15 -14.24 18.09 -12.72
CA VAL A 15 -12.84 17.66 -12.77
C VAL A 15 -12.32 17.82 -14.20
N ASN A 16 -11.59 18.90 -14.43
CA ASN A 16 -11.12 19.30 -15.77
C ASN A 16 -9.82 18.62 -16.19
N ASP A 17 -8.94 18.30 -15.23
CA ASP A 17 -7.68 17.60 -15.47
C ASP A 17 -7.79 16.13 -15.06
N LEU A 18 -8.10 15.29 -16.05
CA LEU A 18 -8.11 13.84 -15.94
C LEU A 18 -6.89 13.23 -16.62
N THR A 19 -5.99 14.06 -17.17
CA THR A 19 -4.83 13.63 -17.95
C THR A 19 -3.81 12.89 -17.09
N SER A 20 -3.77 13.17 -15.79
CA SER A 20 -2.97 12.46 -14.80
C SER A 20 -3.71 11.31 -14.10
N LEU A 21 -4.98 11.03 -14.46
CA LEU A 21 -5.78 10.01 -13.79
C LEU A 21 -5.55 8.63 -14.40
N GLU A 22 -4.94 7.73 -13.63
CA GLU A 22 -4.68 6.34 -14.02
C GLU A 22 -5.70 5.41 -13.36
N VAL A 23 -6.45 4.65 -14.17
CA VAL A 23 -7.31 3.57 -13.65
C VAL A 23 -6.45 2.33 -13.43
N LYS A 24 -6.34 1.90 -12.17
CA LYS A 24 -5.65 0.65 -11.81
C LYS A 24 -6.66 -0.46 -11.52
N THR A 25 -6.56 -1.54 -12.28
CA THR A 25 -7.27 -2.78 -11.98
C THR A 25 -6.40 -3.61 -11.05
N VAL A 26 -6.89 -3.87 -9.84
CA VAL A 26 -6.21 -4.73 -8.87
C VAL A 26 -6.96 -6.05 -8.75
N GLN A 27 -6.23 -7.16 -8.75
CA GLN A 27 -6.81 -8.46 -8.44
C GLN A 27 -6.81 -8.63 -6.93
N VAL A 28 -7.99 -8.95 -6.37
CA VAL A 28 -8.15 -9.19 -4.94
C VAL A 28 -8.24 -10.69 -4.73
N GLY A 29 -7.17 -11.28 -4.21
CA GLY A 29 -7.13 -12.65 -3.73
C GLY A 29 -7.47 -12.74 -2.25
N TYR A 30 -7.26 -13.93 -1.68
CA TYR A 30 -7.54 -14.19 -0.27
C TYR A 30 -6.66 -13.33 0.66
N ASN A 31 -5.37 -13.25 0.38
CA ASN A 31 -4.41 -12.49 1.18
C ASN A 31 -4.69 -10.99 1.13
N GLU A 32 -5.01 -10.46 -0.05
CA GLU A 32 -5.39 -9.07 -0.25
C GLU A 32 -6.73 -8.76 0.46
N GLY A 33 -7.68 -9.70 0.44
CA GLY A 33 -8.95 -9.57 1.15
C GLY A 33 -8.78 -9.44 2.67
N VAL A 34 -7.91 -10.26 3.27
CA VAL A 34 -7.60 -10.19 4.71
C VAL A 34 -6.88 -8.89 5.06
N GLU A 35 -5.94 -8.43 4.23
CA GLU A 35 -5.24 -7.16 4.43
C GLU A 35 -6.16 -5.95 4.24
N ILE A 36 -7.10 -5.98 3.28
CA ILE A 36 -8.18 -4.98 3.14
C ILE A 36 -9.03 -4.94 4.40
N LEU A 37 -9.43 -6.11 4.92
CA LEU A 37 -10.26 -6.19 6.12
C LEU A 37 -9.52 -5.60 7.33
N ARG A 38 -8.25 -5.95 7.49
CA ARG A 38 -7.40 -5.44 8.56
C ARG A 38 -7.22 -3.93 8.46
N ALA A 39 -6.93 -3.43 7.26
CA ALA A 39 -6.80 -2.00 7.00
C ALA A 39 -8.13 -1.25 7.18
N SER A 40 -9.28 -1.88 6.93
CA SER A 40 -10.62 -1.28 7.14
C SER A 40 -10.93 -1.00 8.60
N LEU A 41 -10.37 -1.78 9.51
CA LEU A 41 -10.53 -1.59 10.95
C LEU A 41 -9.57 -0.55 11.52
N GLN A 42 -8.49 -0.24 10.79
CA GLN A 42 -7.38 0.59 11.29
C GLN A 42 -7.28 1.94 10.58
N SER A 43 -7.74 2.05 9.34
CA SER A 43 -7.51 3.20 8.48
C SER A 43 -8.80 3.64 7.79
N LYS A 44 -8.92 4.96 7.57
CA LYS A 44 -9.97 5.55 6.75
C LYS A 44 -9.66 5.47 5.25
N THR A 45 -8.42 5.13 4.89
CA THR A 45 -7.90 5.10 3.50
C THR A 45 -7.41 3.70 3.10
N VAL A 46 -8.25 2.71 3.37
CA VAL A 46 -7.99 1.27 3.21
C VAL A 46 -7.35 0.89 1.87
N LEU A 47 -7.93 1.34 0.75
CA LEU A 47 -7.46 0.96 -0.58
C LEU A 47 -6.10 1.60 -0.90
N THR A 48 -5.84 2.81 -0.39
CA THR A 48 -4.54 3.47 -0.55
C THR A 48 -3.47 2.74 0.28
N ASP A 49 -3.79 2.34 1.51
CA ASP A 49 -2.85 1.66 2.40
C ASP A 49 -2.53 0.22 1.96
N VAL A 50 -3.45 -0.45 1.28
CA VAL A 50 -3.22 -1.82 0.78
C VAL A 50 -2.59 -1.81 -0.62
N PHE A 51 -3.08 -0.99 -1.55
CA PHE A 51 -2.67 -1.05 -2.95
C PHE A 51 -1.67 0.03 -3.39
N LEU A 52 -1.65 1.19 -2.72
CA LEU A 52 -0.76 2.30 -3.04
C LEU A 52 0.27 2.55 -1.93
N ARG A 53 0.48 1.60 -1.02
CA ARG A 53 1.44 1.73 0.08
C ARG A 53 2.79 2.09 -0.52
N LYS A 54 3.21 3.34 -0.30
CA LYS A 54 4.52 3.82 -0.74
C LYS A 54 5.54 3.06 0.10
N ASN A 55 6.33 2.20 -0.53
CA ASN A 55 7.47 1.55 0.11
C ASN A 55 8.53 2.61 0.46
N MET A 56 8.26 3.41 1.48
CA MET A 56 9.27 4.22 2.16
C MET A 56 10.06 3.27 3.05
N GLY A 57 11.11 2.68 2.48
CA GLY A 57 12.13 1.93 3.21
C GLY A 57 11.76 0.50 3.57
N LYS A 58 12.22 -0.47 2.75
CA LYS A 58 12.78 -1.67 3.35
C LYS A 58 14.02 -1.23 4.13
N GLN A 59 13.87 -0.96 5.43
CA GLN A 59 14.99 -1.12 6.33
C GLN A 59 15.04 -2.61 6.66
N ASP A 60 16.08 -3.23 6.13
CA ASP A 60 16.45 -4.63 6.28
C ASP A 60 16.90 -4.87 7.73
N ASP A 61 15.96 -4.88 8.68
CA ASP A 61 16.25 -5.27 10.07
C ASP A 61 15.99 -6.77 10.26
N THR A 62 16.82 -7.57 9.59
CA THR A 62 17.07 -8.94 10.01
C THR A 62 17.92 -8.88 11.29
N ALA A 63 17.31 -9.00 12.46
CA ALA A 63 17.99 -9.33 13.72
C ALA A 63 17.80 -10.82 14.05
N PRO A 64 18.53 -11.47 14.98
CA PRO A 64 19.84 -11.17 15.61
C PRO A 64 20.82 -12.38 15.53
N SER A 65 22.14 -12.17 15.66
CA SER A 65 23.07 -13.28 15.98
C SER A 65 24.19 -12.86 16.91
N ASN A 66 24.00 -13.22 18.18
CA ASN A 66 24.97 -13.83 19.12
C ASN A 66 26.40 -14.05 18.54
N ASN A 67 27.49 -13.75 19.24
CA ASN A 67 27.88 -14.30 20.53
C ASN A 67 29.17 -13.64 21.08
N MET A 68 29.33 -13.78 22.40
CA MET A 68 30.36 -13.25 23.29
C MET A 68 31.78 -13.82 23.06
N LYS A 69 32.80 -13.00 23.41
CA LYS A 69 34.21 -13.26 23.85
C LYS A 69 35.25 -12.61 22.92
N LEU A 70 36.28 -11.88 23.36
CA LEU A 70 37.02 -11.90 24.62
C LEU A 70 37.25 -10.48 25.17
N LYS A 71 37.10 -10.36 26.49
CA LYS A 71 37.70 -9.30 27.30
C LYS A 71 39.09 -9.79 27.74
N ALA A 72 40.01 -8.84 27.94
CA ALA A 72 41.20 -8.90 28.79
C ALA A 72 42.58 -9.11 28.13
N THR A 73 43.35 -8.01 28.15
CA THR A 73 44.60 -7.87 28.92
C THR A 73 45.84 -8.66 28.48
N ARG A 74 46.78 -7.96 27.82
CA ARG A 74 48.11 -7.69 28.41
C ARG A 74 48.77 -6.50 27.74
#